data_AF-G8RZT3-F1
#
_entry.id   AF-G8RZT3-F1
#
_cell.length_a   1.000
_cell.length_b   1.000
_cell.length_c   1.000
_cell.angle_alpha   90.00
_cell.angle_beta   90.00
_cell.angle_gamma   90.00
#
_symmetry.space_group_name_H-M   'P 1'
#
loop_
_entity.id
_entity.type
_entity.pdbx_description
1 polymer ?
#
loop_
_entity_poly.entity_id
_entity_poly.type
_entity_poly.pdbx_seq_one_letter_code
_entity_poly.pdbx_strand_id
1 'polypeptide(L)'
;MRKLSVAALVATATALLAPAAAQAAPATTTALLGTYGFGRAAVIGDAGTAAGVWRAPVVRSGFAGDDLTVTFTPRTTPRASEKLVYTAAFNEVADAQAECRKVGADGVARHVWVSFRCQTGFVPSYTLYVR
;
A
#
# COMPACT_ATOMS: atom_id res chain seq x y z
N MET A 1 9.72 -81.44 -5.20
CA MET A 1 8.56 -80.61 -4.79
C MET A 1 9.05 -79.28 -4.23
N ARG A 2 8.28 -78.20 -4.43
CA ARG A 2 8.47 -76.76 -4.05
C ARG A 2 9.00 -75.89 -5.20
N LYS A 3 8.12 -75.50 -6.13
CA LYS A 3 7.15 -74.36 -6.12
C LYS A 3 7.84 -73.05 -6.50
N LEU A 4 7.64 -72.65 -7.77
CA LEU A 4 7.78 -71.28 -8.24
C LEU A 4 6.86 -70.35 -7.44
N SER A 5 7.31 -69.14 -7.15
CA SER A 5 6.44 -67.96 -7.01
C SER A 5 7.26 -66.70 -7.26
N VAL A 6 7.21 -66.24 -8.50
CA VAL A 6 7.51 -64.85 -8.89
C VAL A 6 6.38 -64.00 -8.33
N ALA A 7 6.70 -62.99 -7.53
CA ALA A 7 5.73 -61.97 -7.12
C ALA A 7 6.33 -60.60 -7.40
N ALA A 8 5.93 -60.06 -8.56
CA ALA A 8 6.12 -58.67 -8.93
C ALA A 8 5.37 -57.78 -7.94
N LEU A 9 6.07 -56.82 -7.32
CA LEU A 9 5.43 -55.73 -6.58
C LEU A 9 5.43 -54.49 -7.47
N VAL A 10 4.22 -54.23 -7.94
CA VAL A 10 3.77 -53.13 -8.77
C VAL A 10 4.09 -51.80 -8.10
N ALA A 11 4.74 -50.92 -8.84
CA ALA A 11 4.93 -49.52 -8.48
C ALA A 11 3.57 -48.80 -8.48
N THR A 12 3.13 -48.31 -7.32
CA THR A 12 2.08 -47.30 -7.22
C THR A 12 2.71 -45.99 -6.76
N ALA A 13 3.25 -45.25 -7.73
CA ALA A 13 3.55 -43.84 -7.54
C ALA A 13 2.20 -43.10 -7.46
N THR A 14 1.67 -42.95 -6.25
CA THR A 14 0.59 -42.00 -5.96
C THR A 14 1.15 -40.60 -6.14
N ALA A 15 1.01 -40.06 -7.35
CA ALA A 15 1.15 -38.64 -7.59
C ALA A 15 0.05 -37.92 -6.80
N LEU A 16 0.39 -37.51 -5.58
CA LEU A 16 -0.42 -36.59 -4.79
C LEU A 16 -0.60 -35.32 -5.61
N LEU A 17 -1.80 -35.14 -6.18
CA LEU A 17 -2.31 -33.86 -6.65
C LEU A 17 -2.42 -32.93 -5.43
N ALA A 18 -1.28 -32.39 -4.98
CA ALA A 18 -1.30 -31.26 -4.09
C ALA A 18 -1.97 -30.11 -4.85
N PRO A 19 -3.04 -29.50 -4.32
CA PRO A 19 -3.58 -28.30 -4.92
C PRO A 19 -2.46 -27.28 -4.91
N ALA A 20 -1.99 -26.87 -6.10
CA ALA A 20 -1.20 -25.67 -6.20
C ALA A 20 -2.07 -24.55 -5.62
N ALA A 21 -1.70 -24.05 -4.44
CA ALA A 21 -2.32 -22.86 -3.89
C ALA A 21 -2.03 -21.73 -4.88
N ALA A 22 -2.96 -21.50 -5.80
CA ALA A 22 -2.99 -20.29 -6.59
C ALA A 22 -3.21 -19.17 -5.58
N GLN A 23 -2.12 -18.58 -5.07
CA GLN A 23 -2.20 -17.43 -4.18
C GLN A 23 -2.95 -16.33 -4.94
N ALA A 24 -4.18 -16.07 -4.51
CA ALA A 24 -4.96 -14.96 -4.99
C ALA A 24 -4.11 -13.69 -4.84
N ALA A 25 -3.90 -12.98 -5.95
CA ALA A 25 -3.22 -11.69 -5.88
C ALA A 25 -3.99 -10.79 -4.90
N PRO A 26 -3.30 -10.01 -4.07
CA PRO A 26 -3.97 -9.22 -3.06
C PRO A 26 -4.89 -8.20 -3.74
N ALA A 27 -6.16 -8.24 -3.37
CA ALA A 27 -7.20 -7.43 -3.99
C ALA A 27 -6.89 -5.94 -3.81
N THR A 28 -6.98 -5.18 -4.90
CA THR A 28 -6.90 -3.72 -4.85
C THR A 28 -8.27 -3.13 -4.53
N THR A 29 -8.28 -2.03 -3.80
CA THR A 29 -9.47 -1.26 -3.44
C THR A 29 -9.28 0.18 -3.86
N THR A 30 -10.37 0.84 -4.29
CA THR A 30 -10.39 2.27 -4.60
C THR A 30 -11.25 2.99 -3.56
N ALA A 31 -10.70 4.01 -2.90
CA ALA A 31 -11.44 4.77 -1.89
C ALA A 31 -10.97 6.22 -1.79
N LEU A 32 -11.85 7.08 -1.27
CA LEU A 32 -11.49 8.44 -0.86
C LEU A 32 -10.48 8.35 0.31
N LEU A 33 -9.26 8.83 0.06
CA LEU A 33 -8.25 8.96 1.09
C LEU A 33 -8.63 10.09 2.05
N GLY A 34 -8.88 11.28 1.51
CA GLY A 34 -9.27 12.46 2.26
C GLY A 34 -9.45 13.69 1.37
N THR A 35 -9.89 14.77 1.98
CA THR A 35 -10.01 16.10 1.35
C THR A 35 -8.88 17.00 1.86
N TYR A 36 -8.13 17.59 0.95
CA TYR A 36 -6.93 18.39 1.23
C TYR A 36 -7.10 19.83 0.68
N GLY A 37 -6.18 20.73 1.04
CA GLY A 37 -6.19 22.08 0.47
C GLY A 37 -6.14 22.07 -1.06
N PHE A 38 -6.63 23.13 -1.70
CA PHE A 38 -6.60 23.27 -3.15
C PHE A 38 -5.19 23.05 -3.73
N GLY A 39 -5.09 22.26 -4.79
CA GLY A 39 -3.86 21.81 -5.42
C GLY A 39 -3.12 20.69 -4.67
N ARG A 40 -3.40 20.45 -3.39
CA ARG A 40 -2.62 19.51 -2.56
C ARG A 40 -2.93 18.05 -2.87
N ALA A 41 -4.19 17.74 -3.17
CA ALA A 41 -4.60 16.37 -3.52
C ALA A 41 -3.82 15.81 -4.72
N ALA A 42 -3.53 16.65 -5.72
CA ALA A 42 -2.72 16.26 -6.88
C ALA A 42 -1.28 15.95 -6.47
N VAL A 43 -0.63 16.86 -5.74
CA VAL A 43 0.75 16.67 -5.27
C VAL A 43 0.89 15.39 -4.42
N ILE A 44 -0.04 15.18 -3.47
CA ILE A 44 -0.06 13.99 -2.62
C ILE A 44 -0.28 12.73 -3.48
N GLY A 45 -1.26 12.77 -4.39
CA GLY A 45 -1.61 11.67 -5.28
C GLY A 45 -0.45 11.23 -6.17
N ASP A 46 0.25 12.19 -6.78
CA ASP A 46 1.41 11.93 -7.64
C ASP A 46 2.59 11.38 -6.83
N ALA A 47 2.88 11.99 -5.67
CA ALA A 47 3.95 11.55 -4.80
C ALA A 47 3.74 10.11 -4.31
N GLY A 48 2.51 9.75 -3.91
CA GLY A 48 2.20 8.38 -3.51
C GLY A 48 2.20 7.38 -4.66
N THR A 49 1.93 7.82 -5.89
CA THR A 49 2.07 6.98 -7.08
C THR A 49 3.54 6.72 -7.38
N ALA A 50 4.38 7.76 -7.35
CA ALA A 50 5.83 7.63 -7.49
C ALA A 50 6.44 6.76 -6.38
N ALA A 51 5.93 6.90 -5.15
CA ALA A 51 6.26 6.04 -4.03
C ALA A 51 5.56 4.67 -4.09
N GLY A 52 4.81 4.32 -5.13
CA GLY A 52 4.17 3.01 -5.30
C GLY A 52 3.35 2.52 -4.10
N VAL A 53 2.72 3.45 -3.36
CA VAL A 53 1.76 3.13 -2.28
C VAL A 53 0.35 2.97 -2.83
N TRP A 54 0.04 3.65 -3.93
CA TRP A 54 -1.16 3.48 -4.74
C TRP A 54 -0.82 3.62 -6.23
N ARG A 55 -1.79 3.37 -7.12
CA ARG A 55 -1.56 3.30 -8.57
C ARG A 55 -2.39 4.26 -9.41
N ALA A 56 -3.57 4.66 -8.94
CA ALA A 56 -4.50 5.49 -9.70
C ALA A 56 -5.08 6.57 -8.77
N PRO A 57 -4.39 7.71 -8.61
CA PRO A 57 -4.95 8.86 -7.92
C PRO A 57 -5.97 9.55 -8.85
N VAL A 58 -7.12 9.91 -8.29
CA VAL A 58 -8.14 10.74 -8.94
C VAL A 58 -8.40 11.93 -8.03
N VAL A 59 -8.30 13.12 -8.60
CA VAL A 59 -8.55 14.37 -7.89
C VAL A 59 -9.88 14.95 -8.33
N ARG A 60 -10.68 15.39 -7.36
CA ARG A 60 -11.91 16.13 -7.61
C ARG A 60 -11.93 17.38 -6.75
N SER A 61 -11.94 18.55 -7.39
CA SER A 61 -12.09 19.81 -6.68
C SER A 61 -13.53 19.99 -6.17
N GLY A 62 -13.64 20.48 -4.95
CA GLY A 62 -14.88 20.80 -4.27
C GLY A 62 -14.79 22.12 -3.51
N PHE A 63 -15.83 22.47 -2.76
CA PHE A 63 -15.87 23.74 -2.01
C PHE A 63 -14.86 23.78 -0.85
N ALA A 64 -14.62 22.64 -0.20
CA ALA A 64 -13.75 22.55 0.99
C ALA A 64 -12.28 22.26 0.65
N GLY A 65 -11.92 22.20 -0.64
CA GLY A 65 -10.62 21.76 -1.13
C GLY A 65 -10.74 20.66 -2.18
N ASP A 66 -9.67 19.90 -2.36
CA ASP A 66 -9.60 18.82 -3.34
C ASP A 66 -9.69 17.45 -2.67
N ASP A 67 -10.60 16.61 -3.16
CA ASP A 67 -10.73 15.21 -2.77
C ASP A 67 -9.68 14.38 -3.50
N LEU A 68 -8.97 13.53 -2.76
CA LEU A 68 -8.05 12.54 -3.32
C LEU A 68 -8.63 11.12 -3.15
N THR A 69 -9.02 10.51 -4.26
CA THR A 69 -9.39 9.09 -4.32
C THR A 69 -8.22 8.28 -4.87
N VAL A 70 -7.88 7.15 -4.24
CA VAL A 70 -6.72 6.33 -4.63
C VAL A 70 -7.07 4.85 -4.74
N THR A 71 -6.44 4.15 -5.69
CA THR A 71 -6.46 2.68 -5.78
C THR A 71 -5.20 2.07 -5.15
N PHE A 72 -5.38 1.26 -4.11
CA PHE A 72 -4.29 0.67 -3.31
C PHE A 72 -4.59 -0.78 -2.92
N THR A 73 -3.58 -1.49 -2.43
CA THR A 73 -3.73 -2.81 -1.81
C THR A 73 -3.75 -2.62 -0.29
N PRO A 74 -4.85 -2.95 0.40
CA PRO A 74 -4.91 -2.83 1.85
C PRO A 74 -3.81 -3.63 2.57
N ARG A 75 -3.29 -3.09 3.66
CA ARG A 75 -2.20 -3.67 4.46
C ARG A 75 -2.61 -3.78 5.92
N THR A 76 -2.38 -4.96 6.49
CA THR A 76 -2.50 -5.22 7.93
C THR A 76 -1.16 -5.52 8.59
N THR A 77 -0.11 -5.71 7.79
CA THR A 77 1.26 -5.91 8.26
C THR A 77 2.18 -4.80 7.73
N PRO A 78 3.03 -4.20 8.59
CA PRO A 78 3.93 -3.13 8.18
C PRO A 78 4.98 -3.64 7.18
N ARG A 79 5.43 -2.77 6.29
CA ARG A 79 6.61 -3.02 5.46
C ARG A 79 7.86 -3.19 6.32
N ALA A 80 8.74 -4.09 5.88
CA ALA A 80 10.02 -4.32 6.52
C ALA A 80 10.85 -3.03 6.63
N SER A 81 10.87 -2.23 5.55
CA SER A 81 11.50 -0.91 5.51
C SER A 81 10.47 0.20 5.45
N GLU A 82 10.79 1.34 6.06
CA GLU A 82 10.03 2.56 5.86
C GLU A 82 10.11 3.03 4.41
N LYS A 83 9.03 3.64 3.95
CA LYS A 83 8.95 4.22 2.61
C LYS A 83 8.61 5.69 2.69
N LEU A 84 9.41 6.53 2.06
CA LEU A 84 9.07 7.94 1.84
C LEU A 84 7.92 8.00 0.83
N VAL A 85 6.84 8.68 1.21
CA VAL A 85 5.65 8.82 0.35
C VAL A 85 5.53 10.23 -0.19
N TYR A 86 5.79 11.22 0.66
CA TYR A 86 5.43 12.60 0.38
C TYR A 86 6.26 13.55 1.23
N THR A 87 6.48 14.78 0.75
CA THR A 87 7.13 15.86 1.50
C THR A 87 6.29 17.11 1.38
N ALA A 88 5.80 17.63 2.50
CA ALA A 88 5.12 18.91 2.60
C ALA A 88 6.15 20.01 2.87
N ALA A 89 6.40 20.91 1.93
CA ALA A 89 7.30 22.05 2.12
C ALA A 89 6.55 23.26 2.71
N PHE A 90 7.12 23.98 3.69
CA PHE A 90 6.38 25.08 4.36
C PHE A 90 6.07 26.28 3.45
N ASN A 91 6.77 26.43 2.33
CA ASN A 91 6.44 27.46 1.33
C ASN A 91 5.24 27.09 0.45
N GLU A 92 4.75 25.84 0.53
CA GLU A 92 3.62 25.36 -0.25
C GLU A 92 2.38 25.09 0.61
N VAL A 93 2.55 24.95 1.93
CA VAL A 93 1.49 24.60 2.86
C VAL A 93 1.62 25.42 4.14
N ALA A 94 0.52 26.01 4.58
CA ALA A 94 0.49 26.86 5.77
C ALA A 94 0.94 26.12 7.04
N ASP A 95 0.61 24.84 7.16
CA ASP A 95 1.07 23.95 8.24
C ASP A 95 1.46 22.59 7.65
N ALA A 96 2.73 22.46 7.26
CA ALA A 96 3.25 21.21 6.71
C ALA A 96 3.26 20.06 7.73
N GLN A 97 3.35 20.36 9.04
CA GLN A 97 3.29 19.33 10.07
C GLN A 97 1.89 18.73 10.13
N ALA A 98 0.86 19.59 10.17
CA ALA A 98 -0.53 19.17 10.20
C ALA A 98 -0.89 18.41 8.92
N GLU A 99 -0.45 18.87 7.75
CA GLU A 99 -0.72 18.16 6.50
C GLU A 99 -0.07 16.77 6.50
N CYS A 100 1.22 16.66 6.86
CA CYS A 100 1.88 15.36 6.96
C CYS A 100 1.14 14.40 7.90
N ARG A 101 0.74 14.89 9.08
CA ARG A 101 0.00 14.08 10.05
C ARG A 101 -1.37 13.65 9.53
N LYS A 102 -2.07 14.55 8.83
CA LYS A 102 -3.38 14.26 8.24
C LYS A 102 -3.27 13.20 7.16
N VAL A 103 -2.38 13.37 6.19
CA VAL A 103 -2.16 12.37 5.12
C VAL A 103 -1.79 11.02 5.72
N GLY A 104 -0.86 11.03 6.68
CA GLY A 104 -0.43 9.83 7.42
C GLY A 104 -1.59 9.09 8.11
N ALA A 105 -2.44 9.83 8.83
CA ALA A 105 -3.58 9.27 9.55
C ALA A 105 -4.66 8.75 8.58
N ASP A 106 -4.95 9.49 7.51
CA ASP A 106 -5.93 9.10 6.50
C ASP A 106 -5.53 7.77 5.83
N GLY A 107 -4.24 7.59 5.53
CA GLY A 107 -3.74 6.33 4.98
C GLY A 107 -3.77 5.16 5.97
N VAL A 108 -3.56 5.39 7.27
CA VAL A 108 -3.77 4.34 8.30
C VAL A 108 -5.23 3.97 8.41
N ALA A 109 -6.13 4.96 8.47
CA ALA A 109 -7.57 4.74 8.57
C ALA A 109 -8.14 3.94 7.39
N ARG A 110 -7.49 4.04 6.22
CA ARG A 110 -7.84 3.28 5.01
C ARG A 110 -7.03 2.00 4.82
N HIS A 111 -6.09 1.69 5.71
CA HIS A 111 -5.15 0.58 5.58
C HIS A 111 -4.29 0.66 4.31
N VAL A 112 -3.98 1.85 3.79
CA VAL A 112 -2.97 2.02 2.73
C VAL A 112 -1.59 1.62 3.25
N TRP A 113 -1.34 1.97 4.51
CA TRP A 113 -0.20 1.55 5.32
C TRP A 113 -0.67 1.28 6.75
N VAL A 114 0.17 0.62 7.54
CA VAL A 114 -0.14 0.24 8.93
C VAL A 114 0.25 1.34 9.91
N SER A 115 1.35 2.03 9.64
CA SER A 115 1.84 3.12 10.49
C SER A 115 2.56 4.18 9.67
N PHE A 116 2.73 5.35 10.26
CA PHE A 116 3.47 6.45 9.64
C PHE A 116 4.29 7.22 10.67
N ARG A 117 5.29 7.95 10.19
CA ARG A 117 5.96 9.01 10.93
C ARG A 117 6.15 10.23 10.04
N CYS A 118 6.07 11.39 10.66
CA CYS A 118 6.43 12.66 10.05
C CYS A 118 7.80 13.08 10.59
N GLN A 119 8.76 13.26 9.69
CA GLN A 119 10.10 13.71 10.05
C GLN A 119 10.34 15.10 9.44
N THR A 120 10.85 16.02 10.25
CA THR A 120 11.26 17.35 9.79
C THR A 120 12.48 17.23 8.86
N GLY A 121 12.41 17.87 7.70
CA GLY A 121 13.47 17.88 6.70
C GLY A 121 14.56 18.94 6.97
N PHE A 122 15.64 18.88 6.17
CA PHE A 122 16.75 19.85 6.22
C PHE A 122 16.37 21.21 5.58
N VAL A 123 15.57 21.17 4.52
CA VAL A 123 14.75 22.31 4.05
C VAL A 123 13.49 22.31 4.91
N PRO A 124 12.91 23.47 5.26
CA PRO A 124 11.87 23.49 6.27
C PRO A 124 10.61 22.86 5.62
N SER A 125 10.39 21.59 5.97
CA SER A 125 9.41 20.67 5.40
C SER A 125 9.13 19.52 6.39
N TYR A 126 8.04 18.80 6.16
CA TYR A 126 7.77 17.52 6.81
C TYR A 126 7.67 16.41 5.77
N THR A 127 8.50 15.39 5.92
CA THR A 127 8.49 14.19 5.10
C THR A 127 7.69 13.08 5.77
N LEU A 128 6.75 12.51 5.02
CA LEU A 128 5.93 11.37 5.41
C LEU A 128 6.66 10.06 5.07
N TYR A 129 6.96 9.29 6.10
CA TYR A 129 7.42 7.92 6.00
C TYR A 129 6.32 6.97 6.46
N VAL A 130 6.13 5.85 5.75
CA VAL A 130 5.08 4.87 6.05
C VAL A 130 5.63 3.45 6.15
N ARG A 131 4.96 2.60 6.92
CA ARG A 131 5.20 1.14 6.97
C ARG A 131 3.90 0.39 6.76
#